data_AF-A0A1J4KH75-F1
#
_entry.id   AF-A0A1J4KH75-F1
#
_cell.length_a   1.000
_cell.length_b   1.000
_cell.length_c   1.000
_cell.angle_alpha   90.00
_cell.angle_beta   90.00
_cell.angle_gamma   90.00
#
_symmetry.space_group_name_H-M   'P 1'
#
loop_
_entity.id
_entity.type
_entity.pdbx_description
1 polymer ?
#
loop_
_entity_poly.entity_id
_entity_poly.type
_entity_poly.pdbx_seq_one_letter_code
_entity_poly.pdbx_strand_id
1 'polypeptide(L)'
;MLRNHRPLRFGPGLPPPNRLGQLWTTEYPWAVEFFPNEFVNVTVTSIDSVSFKDTLESFIDDKPMALDFEWHQNKEISVIQICSSVGALIIQRDVRSGPSEILQQFFETNSFFSKYTKHDLKKMREIFGRHFNVNIEDIEITRIRAHNHSPNFLEIIKTFAGSPTGDFLVKHLAYSDWSKNPLQVNQVLYAAFHVVGLYKAYKNFPEPITNFICEDMNCPTPIQYIPGIERFDVSDEIEYLIVFPLNGKSDEEIMKILAGKPSFLRSIHHPKSLGDKVIAEVSNIKGYQSYLENYGMKCGHLDISNFL
;
A
#
# COMPACT_ATOMS: atom_id res chain seq x y z
N MET A 1 -32.38 12.97 -2.17
CA MET A 1 -32.83 11.59 -2.46
C MET A 1 -32.55 11.28 -3.93
N LEU A 2 -31.51 10.50 -4.23
CA LEU A 2 -31.28 9.98 -5.58
C LEU A 2 -32.34 8.91 -5.88
N ARG A 3 -33.42 9.31 -6.55
CA ARG A 3 -34.61 8.46 -6.77
C ARG A 3 -34.62 7.67 -8.09
N ASN A 4 -33.49 7.53 -8.77
CA ASN A 4 -33.40 6.67 -9.96
C ASN A 4 -31.98 6.10 -10.06
N HIS A 5 -31.84 4.78 -10.27
CA HIS A 5 -30.58 4.03 -10.47
C HIS A 5 -29.86 4.42 -11.76
N ARG A 6 -29.63 5.71 -11.99
CA ARG A 6 -28.78 6.18 -13.08
C ARG A 6 -27.33 6.04 -12.63
N PRO A 7 -26.44 5.53 -13.50
CA PRO A 7 -25.01 5.53 -13.22
C PRO A 7 -24.52 6.93 -12.85
N LEU A 8 -23.60 7.01 -11.90
CA LEU A 8 -22.91 8.26 -11.58
C LEU A 8 -21.91 8.55 -12.70
N ARG A 9 -22.01 9.74 -13.29
CA ARG A 9 -21.13 10.21 -14.35
C ARG A 9 -20.50 11.54 -13.96
N PHE A 10 -19.27 11.75 -14.42
CA PHE A 10 -18.48 12.94 -14.14
C PHE A 10 -17.84 13.45 -15.43
N GLY A 11 -17.53 14.74 -15.47
CA GLY A 11 -16.92 15.38 -16.63
C GLY A 11 -17.45 16.79 -16.88
N PRO A 12 -17.07 17.40 -18.01
CA PRO A 12 -17.51 18.75 -18.36
C PRO A 12 -19.03 18.91 -18.33
N GLY A 13 -19.52 19.91 -17.59
CA GLY A 13 -20.96 20.18 -17.46
C GLY A 13 -21.72 19.31 -16.47
N LEU A 14 -21.06 18.37 -15.78
CA LEU A 14 -21.66 17.54 -14.73
C LEU A 14 -21.18 17.97 -13.33
N PRO A 15 -21.95 17.68 -12.25
CA PRO A 15 -21.51 17.94 -10.88
C PRO A 15 -20.19 17.22 -10.57
N PRO A 16 -19.22 17.87 -9.92
CA PRO A 16 -17.96 17.22 -9.57
C PRO A 16 -18.16 16.25 -8.40
N PRO A 17 -17.40 15.13 -8.36
CA PRO A 17 -17.58 14.07 -7.37
C PRO A 17 -17.39 14.56 -5.94
N ASN A 18 -16.47 15.49 -5.72
CA ASN A 18 -16.12 16.04 -4.41
C ASN A 18 -17.20 16.90 -3.74
N ARG A 19 -18.24 17.33 -4.49
CA ARG A 19 -19.36 18.12 -3.95
C ARG A 19 -20.56 17.28 -3.53
N LEU A 20 -20.50 15.96 -3.70
CA LEU A 20 -21.58 15.05 -3.36
C LEU A 20 -21.53 14.67 -1.86
N GLY A 21 -21.95 15.59 -0.99
CA GLY A 21 -21.95 15.38 0.48
C GLY A 21 -23.15 14.59 1.03
N GLN A 22 -24.02 14.05 0.18
CA GLN A 22 -25.14 13.21 0.61
C GLN A 22 -24.63 11.86 1.11
N LEU A 23 -25.38 11.21 1.99
CA LEU A 23 -25.03 9.88 2.53
C LEU A 23 -25.18 8.79 1.45
N TRP A 24 -24.29 7.81 1.46
CA TRP A 24 -24.39 6.59 0.65
C TRP A 24 -25.28 5.57 1.37
N THR A 25 -26.59 5.64 1.13
CA THR A 25 -27.60 4.93 1.95
C THR A 25 -28.21 3.70 1.26
N THR A 26 -27.47 2.93 0.47
CA THR A 26 -28.08 1.81 -0.27
C THR A 26 -27.27 0.53 -0.14
N GLU A 27 -27.98 -0.54 0.19
CA GLU A 27 -27.51 -1.93 0.22
C GLU A 27 -27.13 -2.48 -1.19
N TYR A 28 -27.22 -1.64 -2.23
CA TYR A 28 -27.02 -2.04 -3.62
C TYR A 28 -25.80 -1.35 -4.24
N PRO A 29 -25.07 -2.03 -5.14
CA PRO A 29 -23.97 -1.44 -5.88
C PRO A 29 -24.44 -0.28 -6.77
N TRP A 30 -23.61 0.76 -6.92
CA TRP A 30 -23.85 1.82 -7.90
C TRP A 30 -22.83 1.73 -9.03
N ALA A 31 -23.30 1.84 -10.27
CA ALA A 31 -22.42 1.98 -11.43
C ALA A 31 -21.83 3.39 -11.47
N VAL A 32 -20.50 3.50 -11.49
CA VAL A 32 -19.77 4.76 -11.48
C VAL A 32 -18.80 4.82 -12.65
N GLU A 33 -18.82 5.93 -13.40
CA GLU A 33 -17.93 6.19 -14.53
C GLU A 33 -16.65 6.89 -14.06
N PHE A 34 -15.67 6.15 -13.54
CA PHE A 34 -14.36 6.72 -13.13
C PHE A 34 -13.46 7.07 -14.31
N PHE A 35 -13.60 6.33 -15.42
CA PHE A 35 -12.86 6.50 -16.67
C PHE A 35 -13.85 6.57 -17.85
N PRO A 36 -13.54 7.30 -18.94
CA PRO A 36 -14.50 7.54 -20.02
C PRO A 36 -15.09 6.25 -20.60
N ASN A 37 -16.43 6.15 -20.59
CA ASN A 37 -17.22 5.02 -21.08
C ASN A 37 -17.01 3.70 -20.33
N GLU A 38 -16.44 3.73 -19.12
CA GLU A 38 -16.21 2.54 -18.30
C GLU A 38 -16.94 2.67 -16.96
N PHE A 39 -17.91 1.78 -16.73
CA PHE A 39 -18.70 1.75 -15.51
C PHE A 39 -18.21 0.66 -14.58
N VAL A 40 -17.90 1.05 -13.35
CA VAL A 40 -17.49 0.14 -12.28
C VAL A 40 -18.58 0.12 -11.21
N ASN A 41 -18.98 -1.08 -10.78
CA ASN A 41 -19.88 -1.23 -9.65
C ASN A 41 -19.15 -0.92 -8.35
N VAL A 42 -19.70 -0.01 -7.55
CA VAL A 42 -19.19 0.34 -6.22
C VAL A 42 -20.18 -0.16 -5.18
N THR A 43 -19.73 -1.10 -4.36
CA THR A 43 -20.50 -1.72 -3.27
C THR A 43 -19.96 -1.22 -1.93
N VAL A 44 -20.83 -0.88 -0.99
CA VAL A 44 -20.47 -0.54 0.38
C VAL A 44 -21.06 -1.58 1.31
N THR A 45 -20.27 -2.12 2.23
CA THR A 45 -20.71 -3.09 3.24
C THR A 45 -20.10 -2.76 4.60
N SER A 46 -20.56 -3.43 5.65
CA SER A 46 -19.96 -3.37 6.99
C SER A 46 -19.47 -4.77 7.38
N ILE A 47 -18.38 -4.85 8.14
CA ILE A 47 -17.93 -6.12 8.76
C ILE A 47 -19.02 -6.72 9.67
N ASP A 48 -19.92 -5.90 10.19
CA ASP A 48 -21.02 -6.30 11.07
C ASP A 48 -22.29 -6.70 10.27
N SER A 49 -22.24 -6.65 8.93
CA SER A 49 -23.37 -7.04 8.09
C SER A 49 -23.59 -8.55 8.12
N VAL A 50 -24.85 -8.98 8.21
CA VAL A 50 -25.22 -10.41 8.11
C VAL A 50 -24.83 -11.03 6.77
N SER A 51 -24.75 -10.23 5.71
CA SER A 51 -24.33 -10.65 4.37
C SER A 51 -22.85 -10.37 4.09
N PHE A 52 -22.06 -10.00 5.10
CA PHE A 52 -20.67 -9.58 4.92
C PHE A 52 -19.84 -10.66 4.21
N LYS A 53 -19.93 -11.90 4.68
CA LYS A 53 -19.24 -13.05 4.09
C LYS A 53 -19.61 -13.25 2.63
N ASP A 54 -20.90 -13.36 2.32
CA ASP A 54 -21.39 -13.57 0.95
C ASP A 54 -20.97 -12.41 0.02
N THR A 55 -20.99 -11.19 0.54
CA THR A 55 -20.54 -10.00 -0.20
C THR A 55 -19.06 -10.11 -0.52
N LEU A 56 -18.24 -10.49 0.46
CA LEU A 56 -16.79 -10.59 0.31
C LEU A 56 -16.39 -11.71 -0.65
N GLU A 57 -17.04 -12.88 -0.53
CA GLU A 57 -16.83 -14.03 -1.43
C GLU A 57 -17.24 -13.71 -2.87
N SER A 58 -18.26 -12.86 -3.08
CA SER A 58 -18.70 -12.46 -4.43
C SER A 58 -17.66 -11.64 -5.21
N PHE A 59 -16.63 -11.13 -4.56
CA PHE A 59 -15.55 -10.36 -5.20
C PHE A 59 -14.33 -11.21 -5.58
N ILE A 60 -14.27 -12.48 -5.17
CA ILE A 60 -13.17 -13.40 -5.45
C ILE A 60 -13.25 -13.84 -6.91
N ASP A 61 -12.18 -13.60 -7.67
CA ASP A 61 -12.09 -13.91 -9.11
C ASP A 61 -10.76 -14.58 -9.50
N ASP A 62 -10.07 -15.18 -8.52
CA ASP A 62 -8.75 -15.83 -8.63
C ASP A 62 -7.62 -14.93 -9.16
N LYS A 63 -7.82 -13.60 -9.17
CA LYS A 63 -6.80 -12.62 -9.56
C LYS A 63 -6.35 -11.81 -8.34
N PRO A 64 -5.14 -11.25 -8.38
CA PRO A 64 -4.74 -10.23 -7.41
C PRO A 64 -5.74 -9.08 -7.39
N MET A 65 -6.11 -8.63 -6.19
CA MET A 65 -7.03 -7.50 -5.99
C MET A 65 -6.27 -6.25 -5.56
N ALA A 66 -6.73 -5.08 -6.02
CA ALA A 66 -6.18 -3.82 -5.52
C ALA A 66 -6.69 -3.57 -4.09
N LEU A 67 -5.82 -3.10 -3.20
CA LEU A 67 -6.13 -2.89 -1.79
C LEU A 67 -5.65 -1.52 -1.32
N ASP A 68 -6.47 -0.83 -0.54
CA ASP A 68 -6.12 0.42 0.14
C ASP A 68 -6.92 0.59 1.44
N PHE A 69 -6.55 1.55 2.28
CA PHE A 69 -7.15 1.75 3.61
C PHE A 69 -7.38 3.22 3.94
N GLU A 70 -8.46 3.49 4.68
CA GLU A 70 -8.70 4.79 5.31
C GLU A 70 -8.86 4.67 6.83
N TRP A 71 -8.36 5.69 7.53
CA TRP A 71 -7.99 5.60 8.93
C TRP A 71 -8.75 6.63 9.78
N HIS A 72 -9.23 6.23 10.96
CA HIS A 72 -9.74 7.18 11.94
C HIS A 72 -8.59 7.74 12.78
N GLN A 73 -8.42 9.06 12.75
CA GLN A 73 -7.39 9.80 13.49
C GLN A 73 -5.95 9.27 13.28
N ASN A 74 -5.65 8.69 12.10
CA ASN A 74 -4.38 8.03 11.79
C ASN A 74 -4.00 6.89 12.77
N LYS A 75 -4.97 6.31 13.47
CA LYS A 75 -4.73 5.28 14.50
C LYS A 75 -5.29 3.92 14.13
N GLU A 76 -6.51 3.89 13.62
CA GLU A 76 -7.29 2.65 13.44
C GLU A 76 -7.89 2.59 12.03
N ILE A 77 -7.75 1.43 11.38
CA ILE A 77 -8.38 1.16 10.08
C ILE A 77 -9.90 1.19 10.28
N SER A 78 -10.57 2.09 9.57
CA SER A 78 -12.03 2.29 9.62
C SER A 78 -12.71 1.95 8.30
N VAL A 79 -11.98 2.07 7.19
CA VAL A 79 -12.45 1.64 5.87
C VAL A 79 -11.36 0.84 5.20
N ILE A 80 -11.76 -0.26 4.59
CA ILE A 80 -10.92 -1.11 3.73
C ILE A 80 -11.49 -1.01 2.32
N GLN A 81 -10.63 -0.78 1.35
CA GLN A 81 -11.02 -0.70 -0.06
C GLN A 81 -10.42 -1.87 -0.81
N ILE A 82 -11.25 -2.57 -1.59
CA ILE A 82 -10.82 -3.66 -2.45
C ILE A 82 -11.35 -3.40 -3.86
N CYS A 83 -10.56 -3.70 -4.89
CA CYS A 83 -11.07 -3.79 -6.27
C CYS A 83 -10.64 -5.10 -6.93
N SER A 84 -11.61 -5.80 -7.51
CA SER A 84 -11.42 -6.97 -8.37
C SER A 84 -12.07 -6.73 -9.74
N SER A 85 -12.18 -7.76 -10.59
CA SER A 85 -12.90 -7.61 -11.86
C SER A 85 -14.41 -7.41 -11.69
N VAL A 86 -14.95 -7.68 -10.50
CA VAL A 86 -16.37 -7.48 -10.15
C VAL A 86 -16.69 -6.00 -9.93
N GLY A 87 -15.73 -5.24 -9.40
CA GLY A 87 -15.87 -3.82 -9.10
C GLY A 87 -15.07 -3.41 -7.87
N ALA A 88 -15.51 -2.31 -7.23
CA ALA A 88 -14.95 -1.83 -5.97
C ALA A 88 -15.85 -2.20 -4.79
N LEU A 89 -15.23 -2.71 -3.72
CA LEU A 89 -15.85 -2.99 -2.44
C LEU A 89 -15.26 -2.07 -1.37
N ILE A 90 -16.13 -1.30 -0.72
CA ILE A 90 -15.79 -0.43 0.41
C ILE A 90 -16.35 -1.07 1.67
N ILE A 91 -15.47 -1.54 2.54
CA ILE A 91 -15.83 -2.23 3.77
C ILE A 91 -15.65 -1.26 4.93
N GLN A 92 -16.75 -0.92 5.61
CA GLN A 92 -16.74 -0.14 6.83
C GLN A 92 -16.51 -1.04 8.04
N ARG A 93 -15.70 -0.56 8.98
CA ARG A 93 -15.42 -1.22 10.26
C ARG A 93 -15.69 -0.24 11.40
N ASP A 94 -16.47 -0.67 12.41
CA ASP A 94 -16.45 0.00 13.70
C ASP A 94 -15.10 -0.29 14.36
N VAL A 95 -14.35 0.76 14.67
CA VAL A 95 -13.01 0.62 15.26
C VAL A 95 -13.01 -0.10 16.61
N ARG A 96 -14.16 -0.07 17.31
CA ARG A 96 -14.40 -0.76 18.58
C ARG A 96 -14.66 -2.26 18.40
N SER A 97 -14.97 -2.71 17.20
CA SER A 97 -15.13 -4.14 16.91
C SER A 97 -13.77 -4.83 16.97
N GLY A 98 -13.75 -6.04 17.51
CA GLY A 98 -12.54 -6.88 17.51
C GLY A 98 -12.11 -7.31 16.09
N PRO A 99 -11.08 -8.17 15.99
CA PRO A 99 -10.73 -8.78 14.71
C PRO A 99 -11.92 -9.57 14.14
N SER A 100 -12.11 -9.49 12.83
CA SER A 100 -13.10 -10.31 12.11
C SER A 100 -12.39 -11.52 11.51
N GLU A 101 -12.76 -12.72 11.96
CA GLU A 101 -12.21 -13.99 11.44
C GLU A 101 -12.48 -14.14 9.93
N ILE A 102 -13.67 -13.71 9.47
CA ILE A 102 -14.06 -13.73 8.06
C ILE A 102 -13.09 -12.87 7.23
N LEU A 103 -12.81 -11.65 7.71
CA LEU A 103 -11.91 -10.73 7.03
C LEU A 103 -10.45 -11.20 7.09
N GLN A 104 -10.01 -11.73 8.22
CA GLN A 104 -8.68 -12.32 8.36
C GLN A 104 -8.47 -13.47 7.37
N GLN A 105 -9.40 -14.43 7.35
CA GLN A 105 -9.36 -15.57 6.43
C GLN A 105 -9.34 -15.10 4.97
N PHE A 106 -10.11 -14.06 4.64
CA PHE A 106 -10.12 -13.49 3.30
C PHE A 106 -8.75 -12.93 2.91
N PHE A 107 -8.08 -12.17 3.78
CA PHE A 107 -6.74 -11.67 3.50
C PHE A 107 -5.69 -12.77 3.39
N GLU A 108 -5.76 -13.80 4.24
CA GLU A 108 -4.80 -14.91 4.27
C GLU A 108 -4.93 -15.86 3.07
N THR A 109 -6.11 -15.93 2.44
CA THR A 109 -6.41 -16.86 1.34
C THR A 109 -6.41 -16.22 -0.04
N ASN A 110 -6.28 -14.89 -0.13
CA ASN A 110 -6.28 -14.16 -1.40
C ASN A 110 -4.97 -13.39 -1.61
N SER A 111 -4.75 -12.94 -2.85
CA SER A 111 -3.58 -12.15 -3.22
C SER A 111 -3.98 -10.71 -3.52
N PHE A 112 -3.14 -9.76 -3.12
CA PHE A 112 -3.39 -8.33 -3.22
C PHE A 112 -2.21 -7.60 -3.83
N PHE A 113 -2.47 -6.41 -4.34
CA PHE A 113 -1.45 -5.43 -4.63
C PHE A 113 -1.92 -4.06 -4.16
N SER A 114 -0.98 -3.26 -3.70
CA SER A 114 -1.25 -1.94 -3.15
C SER A 114 -0.05 -1.03 -3.35
N LYS A 115 -0.24 0.27 -3.13
CA LYS A 115 0.81 1.26 -3.23
C LYS A 115 1.26 1.63 -1.83
N TYR A 116 2.50 1.32 -1.49
CA TYR A 116 3.13 1.67 -0.21
C TYR A 116 2.44 1.08 1.02
N THR A 117 2.78 -0.16 1.36
CA THR A 117 1.99 -0.98 2.30
C THR A 117 2.50 -0.97 3.74
N LYS A 118 3.62 -0.29 4.03
CA LYS A 118 4.32 -0.37 5.32
C LYS A 118 3.40 -0.07 6.51
N HIS A 119 2.68 1.04 6.43
CA HIS A 119 1.83 1.49 7.54
C HIS A 119 0.60 0.60 7.67
N ASP A 120 0.00 0.20 6.56
CA ASP A 120 -1.20 -0.66 6.56
C ASP A 120 -0.90 -2.04 7.14
N LEU A 121 0.19 -2.68 6.71
CA LEU A 121 0.60 -3.99 7.22
C LEU A 121 0.84 -3.97 8.74
N LYS A 122 1.50 -2.92 9.24
CA LYS A 122 1.67 -2.74 10.68
C LYS A 122 0.31 -2.69 11.40
N LYS A 123 -0.65 -1.94 10.88
CA LYS A 123 -1.99 -1.84 11.48
C LYS A 123 -2.82 -3.11 11.35
N MET A 124 -2.71 -3.82 10.25
CA MET A 124 -3.37 -5.12 10.11
C MET A 124 -2.86 -6.11 11.17
N ARG A 125 -1.55 -6.13 11.47
CA ARG A 125 -1.01 -6.95 12.57
C ARG A 125 -1.46 -6.49 13.95
N GLU A 126 -1.64 -5.18 14.17
CA GLU A 126 -2.23 -4.68 15.41
C GLU A 126 -3.68 -5.19 15.60
N ILE A 127 -4.42 -5.39 14.51
CA ILE A 127 -5.81 -5.89 14.53
C ILE A 127 -5.87 -7.41 14.62
N PHE A 128 -5.18 -8.13 13.74
CA PHE A 128 -5.28 -9.59 13.56
C PHE A 128 -4.23 -10.38 14.35
N GLY A 129 -3.28 -9.69 14.98
CA GLY A 129 -2.19 -10.28 15.76
C GLY A 129 -0.87 -10.36 15.00
N ARG A 130 0.22 -10.54 15.75
CA ARG A 130 1.61 -10.53 15.23
C ARG A 130 1.88 -11.53 14.10
N HIS A 131 1.20 -12.68 14.14
CA HIS A 131 1.39 -13.77 13.17
C HIS A 131 0.55 -13.60 11.90
N PHE A 132 -0.22 -12.51 11.80
CA PHE A 132 -1.00 -12.22 10.61
C PHE A 132 -0.08 -12.02 9.40
N ASN A 133 -0.39 -12.75 8.34
CA ASN A 133 0.33 -12.68 7.07
C ASN A 133 -0.66 -12.47 5.93
N VAL A 134 -0.28 -11.63 4.98
CA VAL A 134 -1.09 -11.34 3.79
C VAL A 134 -0.18 -11.31 2.57
N ASN A 135 -0.64 -11.95 1.49
CA ASN A 135 0.08 -11.91 0.22
C ASN A 135 -0.22 -10.58 -0.47
N ILE A 136 0.61 -9.56 -0.23
CA ILE A 136 0.47 -8.23 -0.83
C ILE A 136 1.74 -7.79 -1.55
N GLU A 137 1.59 -7.39 -2.80
CA GLU A 137 2.65 -6.74 -3.58
C GLU A 137 2.64 -5.22 -3.31
N ASP A 138 3.79 -4.63 -2.96
CA ASP A 138 3.97 -3.17 -2.94
C ASP A 138 4.42 -2.67 -4.32
N ILE A 139 3.45 -2.25 -5.13
CA ILE A 139 3.68 -1.82 -6.51
C ILE A 139 4.49 -0.53 -6.61
N GLU A 140 4.52 0.31 -5.56
CA GLU A 140 5.36 1.51 -5.55
C GLU A 140 6.84 1.11 -5.66
N ILE A 141 7.24 0.09 -4.92
CA ILE A 141 8.62 -0.43 -4.93
C ILE A 141 8.86 -1.27 -6.18
N THR A 142 8.09 -2.33 -6.37
CA THR A 142 8.41 -3.41 -7.31
C THR A 142 8.20 -3.02 -8.77
N ARG A 143 7.27 -2.09 -9.06
CA ARG A 143 6.88 -1.74 -10.44
C ARG A 143 7.12 -0.27 -10.77
N ILE A 144 6.86 0.64 -9.85
CA ILE A 144 6.93 2.07 -10.15
C ILE A 144 8.36 2.59 -10.01
N ARG A 145 8.92 2.56 -8.80
CA ARG A 145 10.26 3.09 -8.51
C ARG A 145 11.35 2.26 -9.16
N ALA A 146 11.19 0.94 -9.21
CA ALA A 146 12.13 0.05 -9.89
C ALA A 146 12.33 0.37 -11.37
N HIS A 147 11.34 0.99 -12.02
CA HIS A 147 11.37 1.40 -13.42
C HIS A 147 11.50 2.93 -13.60
N ASN A 148 11.92 3.64 -12.55
CA ASN A 148 12.10 5.10 -12.55
C ASN A 148 10.83 5.90 -12.90
N HIS A 149 9.65 5.36 -12.60
CA HIS A 149 8.40 6.10 -12.69
C HIS A 149 8.13 6.91 -11.41
N SER A 150 7.34 7.96 -11.55
CA SER A 150 6.93 8.79 -10.41
C SER A 150 6.01 8.02 -9.46
N PRO A 151 6.27 8.05 -8.14
CA PRO A 151 5.39 7.45 -7.13
C PRO A 151 4.14 8.28 -6.86
N ASN A 152 3.95 9.44 -7.51
CA ASN A 152 2.73 10.22 -7.35
C ASN A 152 1.52 9.44 -7.89
N PHE A 153 0.53 9.21 -7.03
CA PHE A 153 -0.62 8.37 -7.38
C PHE A 153 -1.34 8.83 -8.65
N LEU A 154 -1.61 10.13 -8.80
CA LEU A 154 -2.31 10.65 -9.98
C LEU A 154 -1.47 10.49 -11.26
N GLU A 155 -0.15 10.63 -11.17
CA GLU A 155 0.75 10.40 -12.31
C GLU A 155 0.79 8.92 -12.70
N ILE A 156 0.80 8.00 -11.72
CA ILE A 156 0.66 6.55 -11.95
C ILE A 156 -0.64 6.28 -12.73
N ILE A 157 -1.78 6.78 -12.23
CA ILE A 157 -3.07 6.55 -12.88
C ILE A 157 -3.09 7.13 -14.30
N LYS A 158 -2.64 8.37 -14.50
CA LYS A 158 -2.61 8.98 -15.83
C LYS A 158 -1.73 8.22 -16.81
N THR A 159 -0.60 7.70 -16.34
CA THR A 159 0.37 6.96 -17.17
C THR A 159 -0.16 5.59 -17.57
N PHE A 160 -0.76 4.86 -16.63
CA PHE A 160 -1.05 3.43 -16.81
C PHE A 160 -2.54 3.10 -16.95
N ALA A 161 -3.45 3.94 -16.46
CA ALA A 161 -4.90 3.75 -16.60
C ALA A 161 -5.55 4.79 -17.54
N GLY A 162 -4.88 5.92 -17.79
CA GLY A 162 -5.41 7.04 -18.56
C GLY A 162 -6.08 8.11 -17.69
N SER A 163 -6.75 9.06 -18.33
CA SER A 163 -7.34 10.21 -17.63
C SER A 163 -8.67 9.84 -16.96
N PRO A 164 -8.84 10.11 -15.66
CA PRO A 164 -10.13 9.95 -14.99
C PRO A 164 -11.14 10.99 -15.48
N THR A 165 -12.42 10.69 -15.33
CA THR A 165 -13.55 11.57 -15.70
C THR A 165 -13.80 12.73 -14.74
N GLY A 166 -13.24 12.65 -13.53
CA GLY A 166 -13.44 13.63 -12.47
C GLY A 166 -12.24 13.73 -11.53
N ASP A 167 -12.28 14.74 -10.66
CA ASP A 167 -11.30 14.94 -9.59
C ASP A 167 -11.72 14.18 -8.33
N PHE A 168 -11.33 12.91 -8.25
CA PHE A 168 -11.65 12.02 -7.15
C PHE A 168 -10.67 12.10 -5.98
N LEU A 169 -9.50 12.73 -6.14
CA LEU A 169 -8.39 12.71 -5.17
C LEU A 169 -8.28 14.01 -4.37
N VAL A 170 -9.42 14.51 -3.89
CA VAL A 170 -9.42 15.82 -3.23
C VAL A 170 -8.81 15.71 -1.83
N LYS A 171 -7.73 16.46 -1.62
CA LYS A 171 -6.88 16.39 -0.42
C LYS A 171 -7.64 16.46 0.92
N HIS A 172 -8.74 17.20 1.03
CA HIS A 172 -9.47 17.29 2.30
C HIS A 172 -10.19 15.99 2.68
N LEU A 173 -10.50 15.13 1.71
CA LEU A 173 -11.16 13.83 1.97
C LEU A 173 -10.20 12.83 2.62
N ALA A 174 -8.90 12.92 2.31
CA ALA A 174 -7.85 12.14 2.99
C ALA A 174 -7.81 12.37 4.51
N TYR A 175 -8.35 13.50 4.98
CA TYR A 175 -8.44 13.85 6.41
C TYR A 175 -9.88 13.84 6.93
N SER A 176 -10.80 13.24 6.17
CA SER A 176 -12.21 13.16 6.58
C SER A 176 -12.40 12.21 7.75
N ASP A 177 -13.56 12.31 8.39
CA ASP A 177 -13.92 11.38 9.46
C ASP A 177 -14.42 10.06 8.85
N TRP A 178 -13.50 9.10 8.74
CA TRP A 178 -13.72 7.79 8.13
C TRP A 178 -14.43 6.78 9.04
N SER A 179 -14.68 7.11 10.32
CA SER A 179 -15.47 6.25 11.21
C SER A 179 -16.98 6.47 11.09
N LYS A 180 -17.41 7.45 10.29
CA LYS A 180 -18.83 7.72 10.07
C LYS A 180 -19.51 6.59 9.31
N ASN A 181 -20.63 6.12 9.85
CA ASN A 181 -21.49 5.15 9.22
C ASN A 181 -22.95 5.69 9.19
N PRO A 182 -23.54 5.91 8.00
CA PRO A 182 -22.99 5.69 6.66
C PRO A 182 -21.97 6.75 6.22
N LEU A 183 -21.12 6.42 5.25
CA LEU A 183 -20.21 7.35 4.59
C LEU A 183 -20.96 8.33 3.66
N GLN A 184 -20.35 9.48 3.36
CA GLN A 184 -20.80 10.37 2.30
C GLN A 184 -20.42 9.85 0.92
N VAL A 185 -21.18 10.24 -0.12
CA VAL A 185 -20.93 9.82 -1.49
C VAL A 185 -19.53 10.24 -1.98
N ASN A 186 -19.10 11.46 -1.67
CA ASN A 186 -17.74 11.89 -1.98
C ASN A 186 -16.64 11.05 -1.30
N GLN A 187 -16.85 10.60 -0.06
CA GLN A 187 -15.95 9.69 0.66
C GLN A 187 -15.89 8.32 -0.03
N VAL A 188 -17.05 7.75 -0.39
CA VAL A 188 -17.11 6.47 -1.11
C VAL A 188 -16.44 6.55 -2.48
N LEU A 189 -16.69 7.62 -3.24
CA LEU A 189 -16.06 7.82 -4.55
C LEU A 189 -14.54 8.02 -4.45
N TYR A 190 -14.08 8.76 -3.43
CA TYR A 190 -12.66 8.93 -3.15
C TYR A 190 -12.00 7.58 -2.84
N ALA A 191 -12.55 6.82 -1.89
CA ALA A 191 -12.05 5.53 -1.46
C ALA A 191 -12.04 4.51 -2.62
N ALA A 192 -13.15 4.43 -3.37
CA ALA A 192 -13.24 3.55 -4.53
C ALA A 192 -12.23 3.91 -5.62
N PHE A 193 -11.97 5.19 -5.87
CA PHE A 193 -11.05 5.58 -6.93
C PHE A 193 -9.59 5.14 -6.67
N HIS A 194 -9.16 5.03 -5.40
CA HIS A 194 -7.82 4.55 -5.07
C HIS A 194 -7.60 3.13 -5.61
N VAL A 195 -8.53 2.22 -5.33
CA VAL A 195 -8.42 0.83 -5.76
C VAL A 195 -8.84 0.61 -7.22
N VAL A 196 -9.83 1.35 -7.73
CA VAL A 196 -10.24 1.25 -9.15
C VAL A 196 -9.14 1.77 -10.08
N GLY A 197 -8.52 2.90 -9.72
CA GLY A 197 -7.40 3.46 -10.46
C GLY A 197 -6.23 2.47 -10.53
N LEU A 198 -5.82 1.93 -9.37
CA LEU A 198 -4.75 0.94 -9.30
C LEU A 198 -5.09 -0.33 -10.08
N TYR A 199 -6.29 -0.87 -9.92
CA TYR A 199 -6.72 -2.08 -10.62
C TYR A 199 -6.71 -1.92 -12.13
N LYS A 200 -7.21 -0.79 -12.62
CA LYS A 200 -7.19 -0.46 -14.06
C LYS A 200 -5.76 -0.28 -14.58
N ALA A 201 -4.88 0.32 -13.78
CA ALA A 201 -3.48 0.56 -14.12
C ALA A 201 -2.66 -0.73 -14.14
N TYR A 202 -3.01 -1.71 -13.31
CA TYR A 202 -2.22 -2.92 -13.05
C TYR A 202 -1.81 -3.68 -14.30
N LYS A 203 -2.73 -3.85 -15.25
CA LYS A 203 -2.48 -4.56 -16.53
C LYS A 203 -1.43 -3.89 -17.43
N ASN A 204 -1.14 -2.61 -17.19
CA ASN A 204 -0.19 -1.82 -17.96
C ASN A 204 1.08 -1.50 -17.17
N PHE A 205 1.18 -1.91 -15.90
CA PHE A 205 2.41 -1.78 -15.15
C PHE A 205 3.51 -2.64 -15.75
N PRO A 206 4.78 -2.21 -15.62
CA PRO A 206 5.90 -3.08 -15.97
C PRO A 206 5.94 -4.30 -15.05
N GLU A 207 6.69 -5.32 -15.50
CA GLU A 207 6.96 -6.52 -14.70
C GLU A 207 7.65 -6.16 -13.37
N PRO A 208 7.33 -6.86 -12.27
CA PRO A 208 7.87 -6.53 -10.96
C PRO A 208 9.36 -6.88 -10.88
N ILE A 209 10.16 -5.96 -10.35
CA ILE A 209 11.56 -6.19 -9.98
C ILE A 209 11.62 -6.34 -8.47
N THR A 210 11.60 -7.59 -8.00
CA THR A 210 11.51 -7.89 -6.58
C THR A 210 12.83 -7.70 -5.84
N ASN A 211 13.97 -7.55 -6.49
CA ASN A 211 15.26 -7.29 -5.83
C ASN A 211 15.70 -5.82 -5.93
N PHE A 212 14.79 -4.92 -6.31
CA PHE A 212 15.04 -3.50 -6.35
C PHE A 212 15.21 -2.94 -4.92
N ILE A 213 16.20 -2.08 -4.74
CA ILE A 213 16.46 -1.42 -3.46
C ILE A 213 16.14 0.06 -3.62
N CYS A 214 15.18 0.55 -2.85
CA CYS A 214 14.82 1.96 -2.87
C CYS A 214 15.88 2.81 -2.17
N GLU A 215 16.39 3.81 -2.86
CA GLU A 215 17.32 4.82 -2.30
C GLU A 215 16.59 5.91 -1.50
N ASP A 216 15.26 5.96 -1.57
CA ASP A 216 14.44 6.84 -0.74
C ASP A 216 14.28 6.21 0.66
N MET A 217 15.02 6.75 1.62
CA MET A 217 15.04 6.26 3.00
C MET A 217 13.67 6.31 3.71
N ASN A 218 12.68 7.03 3.15
CA ASN A 218 11.31 7.05 3.68
C ASN A 218 10.43 5.95 3.05
N CYS A 219 10.93 5.23 2.07
CA CYS A 219 10.23 4.18 1.33
C CYS A 219 11.03 2.87 1.48
N PRO A 220 11.00 2.23 2.67
CA PRO A 220 11.83 1.07 2.92
C PRO A 220 11.47 -0.10 2.01
N THR A 221 12.50 -0.85 1.62
CA THR A 221 12.35 -2.06 0.83
C THR A 221 11.99 -3.22 1.77
N PRO A 222 10.87 -3.91 1.56
CA PRO A 222 10.53 -5.07 2.37
C PRO A 222 11.64 -6.11 2.38
N ILE A 223 12.02 -6.61 3.54
CA ILE A 223 13.18 -7.49 3.70
C ILE A 223 13.03 -8.81 2.92
N GLN A 224 11.80 -9.30 2.71
CA GLN A 224 11.52 -10.53 1.96
C GLN A 224 11.81 -10.40 0.46
N TYR A 225 12.01 -9.18 -0.04
CA TYR A 225 12.39 -8.89 -1.42
C TYR A 225 13.89 -9.04 -1.66
N ILE A 226 14.67 -9.19 -0.59
CA ILE A 226 16.12 -9.33 -0.69
C ILE A 226 16.51 -10.82 -0.74
N PRO A 227 17.11 -11.31 -1.83
CA PRO A 227 17.43 -12.73 -1.97
C PRO A 227 18.46 -13.26 -0.95
N GLY A 228 18.13 -14.38 -0.31
CA GLY A 228 19.03 -15.11 0.61
C GLY A 228 19.19 -14.49 1.99
N ILE A 229 18.27 -13.60 2.38
CA ILE A 229 18.18 -12.99 3.72
C ILE A 229 17.40 -13.85 4.73
N GLU A 230 16.99 -15.06 4.36
CA GLU A 230 16.14 -15.98 5.13
C GLU A 230 16.65 -16.36 6.55
N ARG A 231 17.84 -15.90 6.98
CA ARG A 231 18.57 -16.47 8.12
C ARG A 231 19.40 -15.47 8.94
N PHE A 232 18.84 -14.34 9.34
CA PHE A 232 19.47 -13.58 10.43
C PHE A 232 18.43 -13.02 11.40
N ASP A 233 18.80 -12.97 12.68
CA ASP A 233 17.92 -12.51 13.74
C ASP A 233 17.68 -11.02 13.59
N VAL A 234 16.41 -10.64 13.43
CA VAL A 234 15.99 -9.25 13.40
C VAL A 234 15.45 -8.81 14.76
N SER A 235 15.65 -7.54 15.08
CA SER A 235 15.11 -6.89 16.29
C SER A 235 14.29 -5.67 15.89
N ASP A 236 13.14 -5.48 16.55
CA ASP A 236 12.30 -4.30 16.42
C ASP A 236 12.90 -3.04 17.08
N GLU A 237 13.97 -3.20 17.86
CA GLU A 237 14.71 -2.10 18.50
C GLU A 237 15.81 -1.51 17.60
N ILE A 238 16.07 -2.14 16.45
CA ILE A 238 17.18 -1.82 15.53
C ILE A 238 16.62 -1.51 14.14
N GLU A 239 17.31 -0.60 13.43
CA GLU A 239 17.05 -0.30 12.03
C GLU A 239 18.09 -0.96 11.13
N TYR A 240 17.69 -1.33 9.92
CA TYR A 240 18.52 -2.07 8.99
C TYR A 240 18.72 -1.29 7.69
N LEU A 241 19.99 -1.08 7.34
CA LEU A 241 20.38 -0.47 6.06
C LEU A 241 20.91 -1.54 5.14
N ILE A 242 20.54 -1.50 3.86
CA ILE A 242 21.29 -2.19 2.82
C ILE A 242 22.23 -1.19 2.14
N VAL A 243 23.51 -1.51 2.07
CA VAL A 243 24.58 -0.65 1.52
C VAL A 243 25.12 -1.28 0.25
N PHE A 244 25.22 -0.49 -0.83
CA PHE A 244 25.56 -0.97 -2.18
C PHE A 244 25.91 0.20 -3.14
N PRO A 245 26.61 -0.01 -4.26
CA PRO A 245 27.59 -1.09 -4.46
C PRO A 245 28.72 -0.97 -3.44
N LEU A 246 29.36 -2.09 -3.05
CA LEU A 246 30.52 -2.06 -2.15
C LEU A 246 31.79 -1.63 -2.90
N ASN A 247 31.81 -1.78 -4.23
CA ASN A 247 32.93 -1.41 -5.10
C ASN A 247 34.24 -2.10 -4.72
N GLY A 248 34.17 -3.39 -4.37
CA GLY A 248 35.35 -4.20 -4.02
C GLY A 248 35.96 -3.90 -2.65
N LYS A 249 35.34 -3.05 -1.82
CA LYS A 249 35.75 -2.84 -0.43
C LYS A 249 35.57 -4.13 0.38
N SER A 250 36.54 -4.42 1.23
CA SER A 250 36.45 -5.50 2.21
C SER A 250 35.48 -5.17 3.35
N ASP A 251 35.03 -6.19 4.07
CA ASP A 251 34.19 -6.02 5.26
C ASP A 251 34.83 -5.10 6.31
N GLU A 252 36.16 -5.17 6.50
CA GLU A 252 36.89 -4.28 7.41
C GLU A 252 36.83 -2.81 6.98
N GLU A 253 36.95 -2.54 5.69
CA GLU A 253 36.84 -1.19 5.14
C GLU A 253 35.42 -0.65 5.27
N ILE A 254 34.41 -1.49 4.99
CA ILE A 254 33.00 -1.12 5.13
C ILE A 254 32.68 -0.81 6.59
N MET A 255 33.11 -1.67 7.52
CA MET A 255 32.98 -1.47 8.96
C MET A 255 33.62 -0.16 9.40
N LYS A 256 34.82 0.16 8.90
CA LYS A 256 35.53 1.40 9.22
C LYS A 256 34.77 2.63 8.71
N ILE A 257 34.16 2.55 7.53
CA ILE A 257 33.32 3.63 6.98
C ILE A 257 32.08 3.79 7.85
N LEU A 258 31.32 2.71 8.09
CA LEU A 258 30.10 2.77 8.90
C LEU A 258 30.36 3.26 10.33
N ALA A 259 31.48 2.87 10.94
CA ALA A 259 31.90 3.32 12.27
C ALA A 259 32.16 4.84 12.37
N GLY A 260 32.28 5.55 11.25
CA GLY A 260 32.30 7.01 11.24
C GLY A 260 30.95 7.65 11.62
N LYS A 261 29.88 6.87 11.76
CA LYS A 261 28.57 7.30 12.26
C LYS A 261 28.30 6.72 13.65
N PRO A 262 27.97 7.57 14.65
CA PRO A 262 27.66 7.10 16.01
C PRO A 262 26.47 6.14 16.11
N SER A 263 25.55 6.15 15.14
CA SER A 263 24.40 5.25 15.12
C SER A 263 24.71 3.85 14.58
N PHE A 264 25.93 3.57 14.12
CA PHE A 264 26.31 2.24 13.68
C PHE A 264 26.56 1.29 14.86
N LEU A 265 25.97 0.09 14.84
CA LEU A 265 26.01 -0.86 15.97
C LEU A 265 27.15 -1.89 15.89
N ARG A 266 28.13 -1.69 15.00
CA ARG A 266 29.28 -2.60 14.79
C ARG A 266 28.90 -3.99 14.27
N SER A 267 27.76 -4.13 13.61
CA SER A 267 27.32 -5.38 13.00
C SER A 267 26.99 -5.13 11.52
N ILE A 268 27.56 -5.97 10.66
CA ILE A 268 27.17 -6.09 9.26
C ILE A 268 26.92 -7.55 8.90
N HIS A 269 25.97 -7.77 8.00
CA HIS A 269 25.67 -9.08 7.44
C HIS A 269 25.97 -9.07 5.94
N HIS A 270 26.89 -9.93 5.52
CA HIS A 270 27.28 -10.08 4.11
C HIS A 270 26.96 -11.49 3.58
N PRO A 271 25.67 -11.89 3.47
CA PRO A 271 25.32 -13.13 2.79
C PRO A 271 25.89 -13.16 1.38
N LYS A 272 26.51 -14.28 0.99
CA LYS A 272 27.08 -14.47 -0.36
C LYS A 272 26.06 -14.20 -1.48
N SER A 273 24.77 -14.41 -1.21
CA SER A 273 23.68 -14.15 -2.14
C SER A 273 23.46 -12.66 -2.46
N LEU A 274 23.90 -11.76 -1.59
CA LEU A 274 23.74 -10.32 -1.80
C LEU A 274 24.71 -9.76 -2.85
N GLY A 275 25.79 -10.49 -3.14
CA GLY A 275 26.83 -10.07 -4.06
C GLY A 275 27.52 -8.80 -3.56
N ASP A 276 27.42 -7.71 -4.31
CA ASP A 276 28.07 -6.44 -3.99
C ASP A 276 27.24 -5.56 -3.03
N LYS A 277 26.68 -6.17 -1.96
CA LYS A 277 25.86 -5.47 -0.97
C LYS A 277 26.05 -6.05 0.43
N VAL A 278 25.85 -5.21 1.44
CA VAL A 278 25.86 -5.63 2.84
C VAL A 278 24.67 -5.04 3.58
N ILE A 279 24.22 -5.71 4.63
CA ILE A 279 23.24 -5.16 5.58
C ILE A 279 23.99 -4.61 6.78
N ALA A 280 23.63 -3.42 7.25
CA ALA A 280 24.20 -2.81 8.44
C ALA A 280 23.11 -2.57 9.49
N GLU A 281 23.41 -2.91 10.74
CA GLU A 281 22.57 -2.61 11.90
C GLU A 281 22.88 -1.21 12.41
N VAL A 282 21.84 -0.39 12.52
CA VAL A 282 21.95 1.00 12.98
C VAL A 282 20.86 1.33 13.98
N SER A 283 21.14 2.19 14.95
CA SER A 283 20.11 2.71 15.86
C SER A 283 19.24 3.81 15.25
N ASN A 284 19.68 4.38 14.11
CA ASN A 284 18.96 5.40 13.36
C ASN A 284 19.53 5.51 11.94
N ILE A 285 18.65 5.54 10.94
CA ILE A 285 18.98 5.67 9.51
C ILE A 285 19.39 7.08 9.07
N LYS A 286 19.13 8.11 9.90
CA LYS A 286 19.27 9.52 9.51
C LYS A 286 20.69 9.87 9.07
N GLY A 287 20.80 10.41 7.87
CA GLY A 287 22.03 10.97 7.32
C GLY A 287 23.06 9.95 6.85
N TYR A 288 22.69 8.67 6.69
CA TYR A 288 23.54 7.67 6.04
C TYR A 288 23.64 7.87 4.54
N GLN A 289 22.56 8.26 3.87
CA GLN A 289 22.54 8.45 2.41
C GLN A 289 23.66 9.40 1.94
N SER A 290 23.62 10.67 2.36
CA SER A 290 24.66 11.64 2.01
C SER A 290 26.04 11.30 2.57
N TYR A 291 26.12 10.51 3.64
CA TYR A 291 27.39 10.07 4.21
C TYR A 291 28.08 9.04 3.33
N LEU A 292 27.34 7.99 2.92
CA LEU A 292 27.84 6.88 2.11
C LEU A 292 28.12 7.31 0.67
N GLU A 293 27.40 8.30 0.16
CA GLU A 293 27.66 8.92 -1.16
C GLU A 293 29.09 9.46 -1.26
N ASN A 294 29.66 10.02 -0.17
CA ASN A 294 31.05 10.49 -0.14
C ASN A 294 32.08 9.37 -0.34
N TYR A 295 31.67 8.11 -0.19
CA TYR A 295 32.49 6.92 -0.38
C TYR A 295 32.13 6.14 -1.65
N GLY A 296 31.32 6.75 -2.53
CA GLY A 296 30.82 6.12 -3.76
C GLY A 296 29.84 4.98 -3.51
N MET A 297 29.21 4.94 -2.33
CA MET A 297 28.23 3.93 -1.96
C MET A 297 26.84 4.59 -1.83
N LYS A 298 25.81 3.78 -1.89
CA LYS A 298 24.40 4.13 -1.69
C LYS A 298 23.85 3.28 -0.55
N CYS A 299 22.67 3.64 -0.06
CA CYS A 299 21.94 2.80 0.86
C CYS A 299 20.43 2.89 0.66
N GLY A 300 19.73 1.84 1.10
CA GLY A 300 18.29 1.81 1.27
C GLY A 300 17.92 1.38 2.69
N HIS A 301 16.74 1.78 3.14
CA HIS A 301 16.14 1.28 4.40
C HIS A 301 15.46 -0.06 4.14
N LEU A 302 15.64 -1.04 5.03
CA LEU A 302 14.92 -2.31 4.97
C LEU A 302 13.72 -2.27 5.93
N ASP A 303 12.55 -2.71 5.45
CA ASP A 303 11.38 -2.96 6.29
C ASP A 303 11.39 -4.42 6.74
N ILE A 304 11.66 -4.64 8.02
CA ILE A 304 11.71 -5.96 8.65
C ILE A 304 10.36 -6.43 9.18
N SER A 305 9.28 -5.67 8.94
CA SER A 305 7.99 -5.94 9.57
C SER A 305 7.43 -7.33 9.27
N ASN A 306 7.83 -7.97 8.16
CA ASN A 306 7.43 -9.33 7.79
C ASN A 306 8.26 -10.45 8.46
N PHE A 307 9.30 -10.13 9.23
CA PHE A 307 10.17 -11.10 9.91
C PHE A 307 9.93 -11.21 11.44
N LEU A 308 9.14 -10.29 12.02
CA LEU A 308 8.83 -10.20 13.44
C LEU A 308 7.42 -10.76 13.73
#